data_AF-A0A821UYS4-F1
#
_entry.id   AF-A0A821UYS4-F1
#
_cell.length_a   1.000
_cell.length_b   1.000
_cell.length_c   1.000
_cell.angle_alpha   90.00
_cell.angle_beta   90.00
_cell.angle_gamma   90.00
#
_symmetry.space_group_name_H-M   'P 1'
#
loop_
_entity.id
_entity.type
_entity.pdbx_description
1 polymer ?
#
loop_
_entity_poly.entity_id
_entity_poly.type
_entity_poly.pdbx_seq_one_letter_code
_entity_poly.pdbx_strand_id
1 'polypeptide(L)'
;MANLPAWLVDSRENVLKTQEWHNLTTNIYDAVDQHLAQSHVQYFTDLSDAEKSLVLERAARSLKGTVNGAPTPYDNLNKRVSDLLDKGVNNDVSRSLLKDDPLETKTDIILNKVCEGIVGLLRKWPDQKYKLHAFLNQSLPQPIRFVGWNLYLSNANHRQKFINDLANNPRNVLSPMDADIQRNCDSLVRTLPLAPDMMDSKGNMSAMKAILSYFHSLLSNKRDLADSEYYYVIPIVLSHNPPLSRSEKPYEKSLSLLIEMYRTYLDTMPPI
;
A
#
# COMPACT_ATOMS: atom_id res chain seq x y z
N MET A 1 -11.48 1.10 11.59
CA MET A 1 -11.68 0.04 10.57
C MET A 1 -11.66 0.71 9.20
N ALA A 2 -10.95 0.16 8.21
CA ALA A 2 -10.93 0.75 6.87
C ALA A 2 -12.30 0.53 6.20
N ASN A 3 -13.01 1.61 5.88
CA ASN A 3 -14.25 1.54 5.12
C ASN A 3 -13.89 1.31 3.65
N LEU A 4 -14.49 0.27 3.06
CA LEU A 4 -14.40 0.03 1.62
C LEU A 4 -15.37 0.97 0.88
N PRO A 5 -15.04 1.40 -0.35
CA PRO A 5 -15.98 2.17 -1.17
C PRO A 5 -17.29 1.41 -1.37
N ALA A 6 -18.43 2.12 -1.37
CA ALA A 6 -19.75 1.52 -1.48
C ALA A 6 -19.90 0.65 -2.73
N TRP A 7 -19.41 1.12 -3.89
CA TRP A 7 -19.48 0.36 -5.15
C TRP A 7 -18.77 -1.00 -5.06
N LEU A 8 -17.71 -1.10 -4.26
CA LEU A 8 -16.94 -2.33 -4.08
C LEU A 8 -17.66 -3.30 -3.12
N VAL A 9 -18.31 -2.76 -2.09
CA VAL A 9 -19.18 -3.54 -1.19
C VAL A 9 -20.36 -4.09 -1.97
N ASP A 10 -21.05 -3.25 -2.75
CA ASP A 10 -22.17 -3.65 -3.59
C ASP A 10 -21.75 -4.70 -4.62
N SER A 11 -20.57 -4.54 -5.25
CA SER A 11 -20.03 -5.51 -6.20
C SER A 11 -19.79 -6.87 -5.54
N ARG A 12 -19.23 -6.90 -4.32
CA ARG A 12 -19.06 -8.14 -3.54
C ARG A 12 -20.40 -8.82 -3.27
N GLU A 13 -21.39 -8.07 -2.77
CA GLU A 13 -22.71 -8.64 -2.47
C GLU A 13 -23.41 -9.16 -3.73
N ASN A 14 -23.18 -8.53 -4.88
CA ASN A 14 -23.67 -9.03 -6.16
C ASN A 14 -22.95 -10.31 -6.58
N VAL A 15 -21.63 -10.43 -6.40
CA VAL A 15 -20.87 -11.66 -6.67
C VAL A 15 -21.40 -12.83 -5.84
N LEU A 16 -21.68 -12.62 -4.55
CA LEU A 16 -22.18 -13.68 -3.66
C LEU A 16 -23.54 -14.27 -4.10
N LYS A 17 -24.31 -13.54 -4.91
CA LYS A 17 -25.61 -13.97 -5.47
C LYS A 17 -25.48 -14.63 -6.84
N THR A 18 -24.27 -14.73 -7.39
CA THR A 18 -24.06 -15.29 -8.73
C THR A 18 -24.04 -16.82 -8.71
N GLN A 19 -24.48 -17.42 -9.82
CA GLN A 19 -24.39 -18.87 -9.98
C GLN A 19 -22.93 -19.33 -10.02
N GLU A 20 -22.03 -18.52 -10.58
CA GLU A 20 -20.60 -18.78 -10.63
C GLU A 20 -19.99 -18.90 -9.23
N TRP A 21 -20.43 -18.06 -8.29
CA TRP A 21 -20.02 -18.16 -6.88
C TRP A 21 -20.53 -19.45 -6.23
N HIS A 22 -21.80 -19.77 -6.42
CA HIS A 22 -22.37 -21.02 -5.92
C HIS A 22 -21.67 -22.24 -6.50
N ASN A 23 -21.43 -22.26 -7.81
CA ASN A 23 -20.72 -23.33 -8.49
C ASN A 23 -19.29 -23.50 -7.95
N LEU A 24 -18.53 -22.42 -7.81
CA LEU A 24 -17.18 -22.51 -7.24
C LEU A 24 -17.22 -23.05 -5.81
N THR A 25 -18.15 -22.56 -5.00
CA THR A 25 -18.30 -22.98 -3.59
C THR A 25 -18.60 -24.47 -3.48
N THR A 26 -19.52 -25.00 -4.29
CA THR A 26 -19.81 -26.44 -4.35
C THR A 26 -18.56 -27.23 -4.74
N ASN A 27 -17.84 -26.81 -5.78
CA ASN A 27 -16.62 -27.50 -6.22
C ASN A 27 -15.50 -27.47 -5.16
N ILE A 28 -15.41 -26.39 -4.37
CA ILE A 28 -14.46 -26.32 -3.24
C ILE A 28 -14.84 -27.35 -2.18
N TYR A 29 -16.13 -27.46 -1.80
CA TYR A 29 -16.56 -28.46 -0.84
C TYR A 29 -16.30 -29.89 -1.33
N ASP A 30 -16.61 -30.19 -2.59
CA ASP A 30 -16.34 -31.50 -3.18
C ASP A 30 -14.83 -31.83 -3.15
N ALA A 31 -13.98 -30.84 -3.45
CA ALA A 31 -12.52 -31.01 -3.40
C ALA A 31 -11.99 -31.17 -1.96
N VAL A 32 -12.60 -30.50 -0.98
CA VAL A 32 -12.28 -30.68 0.43
C VAL A 32 -12.65 -32.10 0.88
N ASP A 33 -13.85 -32.58 0.55
CA ASP A 33 -14.30 -33.93 0.91
C ASP A 33 -13.42 -35.01 0.30
N GLN A 34 -12.98 -34.83 -0.95
CA GLN A 34 -12.00 -35.72 -1.59
C GLN A 34 -10.66 -35.73 -0.84
N HIS A 35 -10.16 -34.56 -0.42
CA HIS A 35 -8.91 -34.47 0.34
C HIS A 35 -9.02 -35.07 1.75
N LEU A 36 -10.15 -34.91 2.43
CA LEU A 36 -10.42 -35.53 3.73
C LEU A 36 -10.44 -37.06 3.61
N ALA A 37 -11.13 -37.59 2.59
CA ALA A 37 -11.18 -39.01 2.30
C ALA A 37 -9.78 -39.60 2.01
N GLN A 38 -8.95 -38.89 1.23
CA GLN A 38 -7.56 -39.29 0.95
C GLN A 38 -6.65 -39.26 2.18
N SER A 39 -6.95 -38.38 3.14
CA SER A 39 -6.16 -38.21 4.36
C SER A 39 -6.68 -39.04 5.54
N HIS A 40 -7.71 -39.87 5.32
CA HIS A 40 -8.41 -40.66 6.35
C HIS A 40 -8.96 -39.83 7.52
N VAL A 41 -9.34 -38.57 7.26
CA VAL A 41 -9.98 -37.69 8.24
C VAL A 41 -11.49 -37.70 7.99
N GLN A 42 -12.28 -37.98 9.03
CA GLN A 42 -13.74 -38.10 8.90
C GLN A 42 -14.45 -36.75 8.77
N TYR A 43 -14.05 -35.77 9.58
CA TYR A 43 -14.72 -34.46 9.59
C TYR A 43 -13.72 -33.32 9.46
N PHE A 44 -14.07 -32.32 8.66
CA PHE A 44 -13.28 -31.09 8.55
C PHE A 44 -13.10 -30.38 9.90
N THR A 45 -14.05 -30.56 10.83
CA THR A 45 -13.99 -30.00 12.19
C THR A 45 -12.85 -30.54 13.02
N ASP A 46 -12.39 -31.77 12.73
CA ASP A 46 -11.35 -32.47 13.48
C ASP A 46 -9.95 -31.93 13.19
N LEU A 47 -9.82 -31.11 12.14
CA LEU A 47 -8.59 -30.44 11.75
C LEU A 47 -8.33 -29.21 12.63
N SER A 48 -7.05 -28.97 12.96
CA SER A 48 -6.60 -27.68 13.49
C SER A 48 -6.82 -26.55 12.48
N ASP A 49 -6.84 -25.29 12.92
CA ASP A 49 -7.05 -24.15 12.02
C ASP A 49 -5.99 -24.03 10.92
N ALA A 50 -4.75 -24.46 11.21
CA ALA A 50 -3.67 -24.53 10.24
C ALA A 50 -3.95 -25.59 9.17
N GLU A 51 -4.42 -26.77 9.57
CA GLU A 51 -4.76 -27.86 8.65
C GLU A 51 -6.00 -27.53 7.82
N LYS A 52 -7.03 -26.92 8.42
CA LYS A 52 -8.21 -26.40 7.72
C LYS A 52 -7.81 -25.44 6.61
N SER A 53 -6.93 -24.48 6.93
CA SER A 53 -6.42 -23.51 5.97
C SER A 53 -5.66 -24.19 4.81
N LEU A 54 -4.84 -25.18 5.14
CA LEU A 54 -4.02 -25.91 4.16
C LEU A 54 -4.87 -26.80 3.24
N VAL A 55 -5.91 -27.46 3.77
CA VAL A 55 -6.87 -28.25 2.98
C VAL A 55 -7.66 -27.34 2.03
N LEU A 56 -8.18 -26.21 2.54
CA LEU A 56 -8.88 -25.22 1.71
C LEU A 56 -7.99 -24.63 0.62
N GLU A 57 -6.71 -24.36 0.93
CA GLU A 57 -5.77 -23.85 -0.07
C GLU A 57 -5.48 -24.89 -1.16
N ARG A 58 -5.32 -26.16 -0.79
CA ARG A 58 -5.13 -27.26 -1.76
C ARG A 58 -6.37 -27.43 -2.65
N ALA A 59 -7.56 -27.44 -2.07
CA ALA A 59 -8.82 -27.48 -2.81
C ALA A 59 -8.98 -26.27 -3.75
N ALA A 60 -8.66 -25.06 -3.29
CA ALA A 60 -8.71 -23.88 -4.15
C ALA A 60 -7.67 -23.92 -5.29
N ARG A 61 -6.49 -24.52 -5.06
CA ARG A 61 -5.46 -24.69 -6.09
C ARG A 61 -5.82 -25.75 -7.12
N SER A 62 -6.46 -26.86 -6.73
CA SER A 62 -6.88 -27.91 -7.68
C SER A 62 -7.95 -27.42 -8.65
N LEU A 63 -8.70 -26.38 -8.28
CA LEU A 63 -9.72 -25.74 -9.10
C LEU A 63 -9.17 -24.63 -10.02
N LYS A 64 -7.89 -24.27 -9.89
CA LYS A 64 -7.22 -23.31 -10.77
C LYS A 64 -6.54 -24.04 -11.93
N GLY A 65 -6.72 -23.54 -13.15
CA GLY A 65 -6.02 -24.02 -14.34
C GLY A 65 -6.93 -24.10 -15.56
N THR A 66 -6.55 -24.87 -16.56
CA THR A 66 -7.42 -25.25 -17.67
C THR A 66 -7.58 -26.76 -17.64
N VAL A 67 -8.82 -27.25 -17.63
CA VAL A 67 -9.09 -28.68 -17.76
C VAL A 67 -9.56 -28.90 -19.19
N ASN A 68 -8.78 -29.61 -20.00
CA ASN A 68 -9.10 -29.93 -21.39
C ASN A 68 -9.45 -28.70 -22.27
N GLY A 69 -8.80 -27.56 -22.02
CA GLY A 69 -9.04 -26.31 -22.76
C GLY A 69 -10.35 -25.59 -22.42
N ALA A 70 -11.12 -26.07 -21.44
CA ALA A 70 -12.33 -25.42 -20.96
C ALA A 70 -12.04 -24.50 -19.75
N PRO A 71 -12.77 -23.36 -19.61
CA PRO A 71 -12.69 -22.50 -18.44
C PRO A 71 -13.09 -23.24 -17.16
N THR A 72 -12.30 -23.10 -16.10
CA THR A 72 -12.64 -23.67 -14.79
C THR A 72 -13.75 -22.89 -14.09
N PRO A 73 -14.41 -23.46 -13.07
CA PRO A 73 -15.30 -22.71 -12.19
C PRO A 73 -14.64 -21.43 -11.62
N TYR A 74 -13.33 -21.49 -11.36
CA TYR A 74 -12.54 -20.35 -10.92
C TYR A 74 -12.44 -19.24 -11.98
N ASP A 75 -12.16 -19.60 -13.23
CA ASP A 75 -12.07 -18.65 -14.35
C ASP A 75 -13.41 -17.99 -14.63
N ASN A 76 -14.50 -18.76 -14.58
CA ASN A 76 -15.86 -18.26 -14.76
C ASN A 76 -16.22 -17.24 -13.67
N LEU A 77 -15.92 -17.56 -12.40
CA LEU A 77 -16.12 -16.61 -11.31
C LEU A 77 -15.27 -15.36 -11.51
N ASN A 78 -13.98 -15.48 -11.84
CA ASN A 78 -13.11 -14.32 -12.05
C ASN A 78 -13.63 -13.40 -13.15
N LYS A 79 -14.05 -13.96 -14.29
CA LYS A 79 -14.67 -13.19 -15.37
C LYS A 79 -15.92 -12.46 -14.87
N ARG A 80 -16.77 -13.15 -14.12
CA ARG A 80 -17.99 -12.56 -13.54
C ARG A 80 -17.69 -11.45 -12.54
N VAL A 81 -16.66 -11.64 -11.71
CA VAL A 81 -16.16 -10.63 -10.76
C VAL A 81 -15.68 -9.40 -11.52
N SER A 82 -14.87 -9.57 -12.57
CA SER A 82 -14.41 -8.47 -13.42
C SER A 82 -15.59 -7.67 -14.01
N ASP A 83 -16.55 -8.35 -14.63
CA ASP A 83 -17.73 -7.69 -15.21
C ASP A 83 -18.54 -6.88 -14.18
N LEU A 84 -18.69 -7.41 -12.97
CA LEU A 84 -19.43 -6.75 -11.89
C LEU A 84 -18.66 -5.57 -11.30
N LEU A 85 -17.34 -5.69 -11.15
CA LEU A 85 -16.49 -4.59 -10.69
C LEU A 85 -16.49 -3.44 -11.71
N ASP A 86 -16.35 -3.74 -13.01
CA ASP A 86 -16.37 -2.72 -14.07
C ASP A 86 -17.71 -1.98 -14.11
N LYS A 87 -18.83 -2.70 -13.96
CA LYS A 87 -20.16 -2.08 -13.85
C LYS A 87 -20.28 -1.25 -12.58
N GLY A 88 -19.79 -1.75 -11.44
CA GLY A 88 -19.83 -1.06 -10.15
C GLY A 88 -19.11 0.28 -10.21
N VAL A 89 -17.86 0.30 -10.68
CA VAL A 89 -17.06 1.52 -10.84
C VAL A 89 -17.72 2.48 -11.82
N ASN A 90 -18.16 2.01 -12.99
CA ASN A 90 -18.79 2.89 -13.99
C ASN A 90 -20.08 3.53 -13.47
N ASN A 91 -20.89 2.82 -12.69
CA ASN A 91 -22.09 3.37 -12.08
C ASN A 91 -21.75 4.46 -11.04
N ASP A 92 -20.72 4.25 -10.22
CA ASP A 92 -20.28 5.24 -9.22
C ASP A 92 -19.68 6.50 -9.88
N VAL A 93 -18.89 6.31 -10.93
CA VAL A 93 -18.34 7.39 -11.76
C VAL A 93 -19.46 8.19 -12.42
N SER A 94 -20.45 7.51 -13.00
CA SER A 94 -21.61 8.17 -13.62
C SER A 94 -22.39 9.00 -12.61
N ARG A 95 -22.55 8.51 -11.36
CA ARG A 95 -23.17 9.28 -10.27
C ARG A 95 -22.35 10.50 -9.87
N SER A 96 -21.02 10.41 -9.93
CA SER A 96 -20.12 11.52 -9.60
C SER A 96 -20.14 12.60 -10.69
N LEU A 97 -20.16 12.20 -11.96
CA LEU A 97 -20.31 13.10 -13.12
C LEU A 97 -21.64 13.87 -13.15
N LEU A 98 -22.69 13.33 -12.51
CA LEU A 98 -23.99 14.00 -12.41
C LEU A 98 -24.05 15.04 -11.27
N LYS A 99 -23.11 15.00 -10.32
CA LYS A 99 -23.14 15.84 -9.11
C LYS A 99 -22.32 17.12 -9.24
N ASP A 100 -21.27 17.12 -10.06
CA ASP A 100 -20.35 18.24 -10.24
C ASP A 100 -20.07 18.44 -11.73
N ASP A 101 -19.81 19.67 -12.17
CA ASP A 101 -19.18 19.96 -13.47
C ASP A 101 -17.67 19.64 -13.32
N PRO A 102 -17.20 18.44 -13.71
CA PRO A 102 -15.91 17.97 -13.25
C PRO A 102 -14.82 18.61 -14.10
N LEU A 103 -13.84 19.24 -13.43
CA LEU A 103 -12.58 19.64 -14.05
C LEU A 103 -11.76 18.42 -14.51
N GLU A 104 -12.04 17.25 -13.95
CA GLU A 104 -11.37 15.98 -14.23
C GLU A 104 -12.05 15.21 -15.37
N THR A 105 -11.28 14.48 -16.18
CA THR A 105 -11.87 13.61 -17.19
C THR A 105 -12.53 12.39 -16.55
N LYS A 106 -13.48 11.75 -17.26
CA LYS A 106 -14.07 10.47 -16.82
C LYS A 106 -13.01 9.42 -16.47
N THR A 107 -11.90 9.39 -17.23
CA THR A 107 -10.79 8.46 -17.00
C THR A 107 -10.09 8.75 -15.67
N ASP A 108 -9.86 10.02 -15.34
CA ASP A 108 -9.23 10.41 -14.07
C ASP A 108 -10.10 10.00 -12.88
N ILE A 109 -11.42 10.21 -12.98
CA ILE A 109 -12.37 9.79 -11.94
C ILE A 109 -12.36 8.27 -11.78
N ILE A 110 -12.34 7.49 -12.88
CA ILE A 110 -12.22 6.03 -12.81
C ILE A 110 -10.93 5.64 -12.07
N LEU A 111 -9.78 6.21 -12.45
CA LEU A 111 -8.49 5.90 -11.84
C LEU A 111 -8.49 6.24 -10.34
N ASN A 112 -9.04 7.38 -9.96
CA ASN A 112 -9.18 7.80 -8.56
C ASN A 112 -10.02 6.81 -7.75
N LYS A 113 -11.18 6.38 -8.29
CA LYS A 113 -12.08 5.41 -7.64
C LYS A 113 -11.46 4.02 -7.51
N VAL A 114 -10.74 3.57 -8.54
CA VAL A 114 -10.01 2.30 -8.51
C VAL A 114 -8.88 2.36 -7.48
N CYS A 115 -8.12 3.46 -7.43
CA CYS A 115 -7.08 3.66 -6.42
C CYS A 115 -7.65 3.63 -4.99
N GLU A 116 -8.79 4.30 -4.75
CA GLU A 116 -9.49 4.25 -3.48
C GLU A 116 -9.89 2.81 -3.10
N GLY A 117 -10.43 2.05 -4.06
CA GLY A 117 -10.74 0.63 -3.89
C GLY A 117 -9.53 -0.20 -3.50
N ILE A 118 -8.42 -0.09 -4.26
CA ILE A 118 -7.17 -0.81 -3.99
C ILE A 118 -6.62 -0.45 -2.59
N VAL A 119 -6.58 0.83 -2.24
CA VAL A 119 -6.15 1.31 -0.92
C VAL A 119 -7.03 0.73 0.19
N GLY A 120 -8.35 0.73 0.01
CA GLY A 120 -9.30 0.15 0.95
C GLY A 120 -9.07 -1.35 1.15
N LEU A 121 -8.89 -2.10 0.05
CA LEU A 121 -8.60 -3.53 0.07
C LEU A 121 -7.29 -3.83 0.81
N LEU A 122 -6.22 -3.10 0.51
CA LEU A 122 -4.90 -3.29 1.12
C LEU A 122 -4.89 -2.92 2.61
N ARG A 123 -5.66 -1.92 3.04
CA ARG A 123 -5.82 -1.59 4.46
C ARG A 123 -6.62 -2.64 5.21
N LYS A 124 -7.62 -3.24 4.57
CA LYS A 124 -8.46 -4.29 5.17
C LYS A 124 -7.76 -5.64 5.21
N TRP A 125 -6.96 -5.96 4.18
CA TRP A 125 -6.25 -7.22 4.02
C TRP A 125 -4.77 -6.96 3.70
N PRO A 126 -3.96 -6.53 4.70
CA PRO A 126 -2.57 -6.15 4.50
C PRO A 126 -1.68 -7.28 3.97
N ASP A 127 -2.03 -8.53 4.28
CA ASP A 127 -1.29 -9.71 3.79
C ASP A 127 -1.39 -9.88 2.27
N GLN A 128 -2.33 -9.20 1.62
CA GLN A 128 -2.45 -9.19 0.16
C GLN A 128 -1.47 -8.24 -0.53
N LYS A 129 -0.58 -7.57 0.21
CA LYS A 129 0.44 -6.64 -0.33
C LYS A 129 1.31 -7.24 -1.44
N TYR A 130 1.50 -8.57 -1.44
CA TYR A 130 2.23 -9.25 -2.51
C TYR A 130 1.60 -9.00 -3.88
N LYS A 131 0.27 -8.84 -3.98
CA LYS A 131 -0.46 -8.58 -5.24
C LYS A 131 -0.08 -7.26 -5.92
N LEU A 132 0.63 -6.37 -5.24
CA LEU A 132 1.22 -5.18 -5.87
C LEU A 132 2.25 -5.53 -6.96
N HIS A 133 2.75 -6.77 -7.02
CA HIS A 133 3.58 -7.25 -8.14
C HIS A 133 2.88 -7.14 -9.50
N ALA A 134 1.54 -7.07 -9.54
CA ALA A 134 0.80 -6.84 -10.78
C ALA A 134 1.18 -5.50 -11.45
N PHE A 135 1.74 -4.56 -10.69
CA PHE A 135 2.24 -3.27 -11.17
C PHE A 135 3.76 -3.25 -11.35
N LEU A 136 4.43 -4.40 -11.42
CA LEU A 136 5.87 -4.44 -11.66
C LEU A 136 6.21 -3.70 -12.96
N ASN A 137 7.25 -2.87 -12.93
CA ASN A 137 7.65 -1.96 -14.01
C ASN A 137 6.62 -0.88 -14.39
N GLN A 138 5.60 -0.66 -13.57
CA GLN A 138 4.66 0.44 -13.73
C GLN A 138 4.78 1.43 -12.57
N SER A 139 4.59 2.71 -12.88
CA SER A 139 4.52 3.73 -11.83
C SER A 139 3.25 3.55 -11.03
N LEU A 140 3.39 3.22 -9.74
CA LEU A 140 2.25 3.15 -8.83
C LEU A 140 1.67 4.55 -8.61
N PRO A 141 0.35 4.74 -8.74
CA PRO A 141 -0.34 5.95 -8.30
C PRO A 141 0.00 6.29 -6.84
N GLN A 142 0.11 7.59 -6.52
CA GLN A 142 0.58 8.05 -5.21
C GLN A 142 -0.19 7.45 -4.02
N PRO A 143 -1.53 7.32 -4.03
CA PRO A 143 -2.24 6.69 -2.90
C PRO A 143 -1.85 5.22 -2.67
N ILE A 144 -1.65 4.47 -3.77
CA ILE A 144 -1.25 3.06 -3.72
C ILE A 144 0.21 2.96 -3.28
N ARG A 145 1.07 3.85 -3.79
CA ARG A 145 2.47 3.96 -3.36
C ARG A 145 2.53 4.17 -1.85
N PHE A 146 1.87 5.19 -1.30
CA PHE A 146 1.88 5.46 0.13
C PHE A 146 1.50 4.24 0.98
N VAL A 147 0.41 3.56 0.61
CA VAL A 147 -0.04 2.36 1.33
C VAL A 147 0.94 1.21 1.17
N GLY A 148 1.51 1.01 -0.02
CA GLY A 148 2.56 0.02 -0.27
C GLY A 148 3.77 0.24 0.63
N TRP A 149 4.32 1.47 0.65
CA TRP A 149 5.45 1.83 1.51
C TRP A 149 5.13 1.58 2.99
N ASN A 150 3.94 1.98 3.47
CA ASN A 150 3.49 1.64 4.83
C ASN A 150 3.49 0.11 5.08
N LEU A 151 2.95 -0.69 4.17
CA LEU A 151 2.82 -2.14 4.36
C LEU A 151 4.16 -2.89 4.36
N TYR A 152 5.18 -2.35 3.70
CA TYR A 152 6.52 -2.95 3.64
C TYR A 152 7.48 -2.37 4.68
N LEU A 153 7.29 -1.12 5.12
CA LEU A 153 8.27 -0.38 5.94
C LEU A 153 7.74 0.10 7.30
N SER A 154 6.54 -0.32 7.70
CA SER A 154 6.04 -0.05 9.05
C SER A 154 6.93 -0.69 10.11
N ASN A 155 7.40 0.12 11.04
CA ASN A 155 8.11 -0.26 12.25
C ASN A 155 7.78 0.72 13.38
N ALA A 156 6.83 0.32 14.25
CA ALA A 156 6.35 1.17 15.33
C ALA A 156 7.46 1.59 16.31
N ASN A 157 8.55 0.83 16.43
CA ASN A 157 9.66 1.16 17.32
C ASN A 157 10.40 2.42 16.85
N HIS A 158 10.63 2.58 15.54
CA HIS A 158 11.24 3.80 14.99
C HIS A 158 10.36 5.02 15.22
N ARG A 159 9.05 4.87 14.99
CA ARG A 159 8.08 5.95 15.20
C ARG A 159 8.01 6.37 16.67
N GLN A 160 7.88 5.40 17.58
CA GLN A 160 7.81 5.66 19.02
C GLN A 160 9.10 6.29 19.53
N LYS A 161 10.27 5.81 19.07
CA LYS A 161 11.56 6.40 19.45
C LYS A 161 11.63 7.88 19.05
N PHE A 162 11.25 8.22 17.82
CA PHE A 162 11.22 9.61 17.36
C PHE A 162 10.30 10.49 18.21
N ILE A 163 9.07 10.02 18.48
CA ILE A 163 8.09 10.75 19.29
C ILE A 163 8.63 10.98 20.72
N ASN A 164 9.24 9.95 21.32
CA ASN A 164 9.84 10.05 22.65
C ASN A 164 11.03 11.02 22.68
N ASP A 165 11.93 10.95 21.69
CA ASP A 165 13.08 11.83 21.59
C ASP A 165 12.65 13.30 21.44
N LEU A 166 11.64 13.55 20.60
CA LEU A 166 11.04 14.87 20.40
C LEU A 166 10.38 15.40 21.68
N ALA A 167 9.60 14.56 22.37
CA ALA A 167 8.90 14.94 23.60
C ALA A 167 9.85 15.20 24.77
N ASN A 168 10.93 14.42 24.88
CA ASN A 168 11.94 14.59 25.92
C ASN A 168 12.75 15.87 25.75
N ASN A 169 13.27 16.11 24.55
CA ASN A 169 13.96 17.35 24.21
C ASN A 169 13.97 17.54 22.68
N PRO A 170 13.38 18.62 22.14
CA PRO A 170 13.40 18.89 20.71
C PRO A 170 14.80 18.96 20.08
N ARG A 171 15.86 19.19 20.88
CA ARG A 171 17.25 19.14 20.38
C ARG A 171 17.72 17.73 20.04
N ASN A 172 17.13 16.68 20.62
CA ASN A 172 17.52 15.29 20.36
C ASN A 172 17.24 14.88 18.91
N VAL A 173 16.26 15.53 18.27
CA VAL A 173 15.89 15.25 16.88
C VAL A 173 16.59 16.15 15.86
N LEU A 174 17.46 17.05 16.32
CA LEU A 174 18.17 17.99 15.48
C LEU A 174 19.64 17.58 15.34
N SER A 175 20.09 17.53 14.10
CA SER A 175 21.50 17.38 13.77
C SER A 175 22.29 18.65 14.13
N PRO A 176 23.56 18.54 14.55
CA PRO A 176 24.45 19.71 14.61
C PRO A 176 24.77 20.29 13.21
N MET A 177 24.60 19.49 12.14
CA MET A 177 24.82 19.89 10.74
C MET A 177 23.53 20.25 10.01
N ASP A 178 22.48 20.60 10.76
CA ASP A 178 21.13 20.86 10.23
C ASP A 178 21.11 21.94 9.12
N ALA A 179 22.01 22.93 9.20
CA ALA A 179 22.17 23.96 8.19
C ALA A 179 22.75 23.41 6.87
N ASP A 180 23.73 22.51 6.93
CA ASP A 180 24.32 21.90 5.74
C ASP A 180 23.39 20.86 5.13
N ILE A 181 22.68 20.10 5.96
CA ILE A 181 21.59 19.22 5.50
C ILE A 181 20.55 20.01 4.70
N GLN A 182 20.12 21.18 5.21
CA GLN A 182 19.19 22.04 4.48
C GLN A 182 19.76 22.46 3.11
N ARG A 183 21.01 22.96 3.08
CA ARG A 183 21.65 23.38 1.82
C ARG A 183 21.76 22.25 0.81
N ASN A 184 22.11 21.05 1.26
CA ASN A 184 22.22 19.87 0.41
C ASN A 184 20.87 19.44 -0.14
N CYS A 185 19.81 19.46 0.68
CA CYS A 185 18.44 19.24 0.21
C CYS A 185 18.03 20.28 -0.85
N ASP A 186 18.30 21.56 -0.60
CA ASP A 186 17.96 22.64 -1.54
C ASP A 186 18.70 22.48 -2.89
N SER A 187 20.00 22.15 -2.83
CA SER A 187 20.82 21.89 -4.03
C SER A 187 20.31 20.68 -4.81
N LEU A 188 20.00 19.59 -4.10
CA LEU A 188 19.53 18.35 -4.70
C LEU A 188 18.18 18.55 -5.41
N VAL A 189 17.20 19.19 -4.77
CA VAL A 189 15.87 19.40 -5.37
C VAL A 189 15.95 20.33 -6.59
N ARG A 190 16.87 21.31 -6.60
CA ARG A 190 17.07 22.19 -7.76
C ARG A 190 17.74 21.50 -8.94
N THR A 191 18.59 20.52 -8.68
CA THR A 191 19.37 19.84 -9.71
C THR A 191 18.71 18.55 -10.21
N LEU A 192 17.79 17.97 -9.44
CA LEU A 192 17.14 16.70 -9.77
C LEU A 192 15.91 16.91 -10.68
N PRO A 193 15.93 16.44 -11.95
CA PRO A 193 14.81 16.62 -12.88
C PRO A 193 13.57 15.80 -12.50
N LEU A 194 13.74 14.76 -11.66
CA LEU A 194 12.72 13.77 -11.33
C LEU A 194 11.77 14.21 -10.20
N ALA A 195 11.97 15.39 -9.61
CA ALA A 195 11.19 15.86 -8.46
C ALA A 195 10.68 17.31 -8.59
N PRO A 196 10.05 17.70 -9.73
CA PRO A 196 9.59 19.07 -9.94
C PRO A 196 8.56 19.51 -8.88
N ASP A 197 7.74 18.59 -8.37
CA ASP A 197 6.72 18.85 -7.35
C ASP A 197 7.33 19.21 -5.97
N MET A 198 8.61 18.91 -5.75
CA MET A 198 9.33 19.30 -4.53
C MET A 198 9.84 20.73 -4.62
N MET A 199 10.02 21.26 -5.83
CA MET A 199 10.49 22.62 -6.05
C MET A 199 9.51 23.62 -5.45
N ASP A 200 10.05 24.49 -4.59
CA ASP A 200 9.33 25.51 -3.84
C ASP A 200 8.26 24.99 -2.86
N SER A 201 8.24 23.69 -2.57
CA SER A 201 7.32 23.10 -1.57
C SER A 201 7.92 23.13 -0.17
N LYS A 202 7.44 24.04 0.68
CA LYS A 202 7.89 24.15 2.08
C LYS A 202 7.65 22.87 2.87
N GLY A 203 6.55 22.16 2.63
CA GLY A 203 6.24 20.91 3.31
C GLY A 203 7.21 19.80 2.94
N ASN A 204 7.49 19.62 1.65
CA ASN A 204 8.44 18.62 1.15
C ASN A 204 9.85 18.88 1.68
N MET A 205 10.33 20.13 1.55
CA MET A 205 11.66 20.51 2.03
C MET A 205 11.81 20.35 3.55
N SER A 206 10.80 20.77 4.31
CA SER A 206 10.80 20.61 5.78
C SER A 206 10.78 19.13 6.19
N ALA A 207 10.04 18.29 5.47
CA ALA A 207 10.01 16.85 5.73
C ALA A 207 11.37 16.19 5.43
N MET A 208 11.95 16.43 4.25
CA MET A 208 13.27 15.91 3.88
C MET A 208 14.32 16.28 4.94
N LYS A 209 14.39 17.57 5.28
CA LYS A 209 15.32 18.09 6.26
C LYS A 209 15.13 17.41 7.61
N ALA A 210 13.90 17.35 8.13
CA ALA A 210 13.63 16.77 9.44
C ALA A 210 13.96 15.27 9.50
N ILE A 211 13.67 14.51 8.43
CA ILE A 211 14.02 13.09 8.34
C ILE A 211 15.54 12.90 8.41
N LEU A 212 16.29 13.63 7.58
CA LEU A 212 17.75 13.51 7.51
C LEU A 212 18.43 14.05 8.77
N SER A 213 17.92 15.14 9.35
CA SER A 213 18.43 15.74 10.58
C SER A 213 18.29 14.80 11.77
N TYR A 214 17.12 14.16 11.91
CA TYR A 214 16.92 13.15 12.94
C TYR A 214 17.75 11.89 12.67
N PHE A 215 17.81 11.42 11.43
CA PHE A 215 18.65 10.27 11.09
C PHE A 215 20.13 10.52 11.45
N HIS A 216 20.65 11.71 11.12
CA HIS A 216 22.02 12.10 11.46
C HIS A 216 22.23 12.23 12.98
N SER A 217 21.25 12.77 13.74
CA SER A 217 21.39 12.86 15.21
C SER A 217 21.57 11.48 15.86
N LEU A 218 20.96 10.44 15.28
CA LEU A 218 21.13 9.05 15.72
C LEU A 218 22.53 8.48 15.41
N LEU A 219 23.27 9.03 14.44
CA LEU A 219 24.63 8.59 14.10
C LEU A 219 25.69 9.05 15.13
N SER A 220 25.28 9.70 16.22
CA SER A 220 26.17 10.16 17.30
C SER A 220 27.34 11.01 16.82
N ASN A 221 27.15 11.81 15.75
CA ASN A 221 28.14 12.70 15.13
C ASN A 221 29.39 12.00 14.55
N LYS A 222 29.28 10.73 14.13
CA LYS A 222 30.44 9.95 13.69
C LYS A 222 30.78 10.08 12.20
N ARG A 223 29.90 10.66 11.37
CA ARG A 223 30.14 10.91 9.95
C ARG A 223 29.14 11.88 9.35
N ASP A 224 29.53 12.48 8.24
CA ASP A 224 28.62 13.18 7.34
C ASP A 224 27.64 12.19 6.68
N LEU A 225 26.49 12.72 6.24
CA LEU A 225 25.55 11.96 5.42
C LEU A 225 26.13 11.77 4.01
N ALA A 226 26.05 10.55 3.48
CA ALA A 226 26.44 10.25 2.11
C ALA A 226 25.39 10.79 1.13
N ASP A 227 25.80 11.13 -0.09
CA ASP A 227 24.91 11.67 -1.12
C ASP A 227 23.70 10.75 -1.36
N SER A 228 23.92 9.43 -1.38
CA SER A 228 22.87 8.43 -1.57
C SER A 228 21.74 8.54 -0.54
N GLU A 229 22.05 8.92 0.70
CA GLU A 229 21.06 9.08 1.78
C GLU A 229 20.10 10.23 1.49
N TYR A 230 20.60 11.31 0.87
CA TYR A 230 19.75 12.40 0.38
C TYR A 230 18.87 11.97 -0.80
N TYR A 231 19.34 11.07 -1.66
CA TYR A 231 18.50 10.53 -2.74
C TYR A 231 17.39 9.61 -2.22
N TYR A 232 17.64 8.83 -1.18
CA TYR A 232 16.66 7.88 -0.63
C TYR A 232 15.46 8.56 0.05
N VAL A 233 15.63 9.76 0.60
CA VAL A 233 14.51 10.46 1.27
C VAL A 233 13.44 10.95 0.29
N ILE A 234 13.82 11.22 -0.97
CA ILE A 234 12.95 11.78 -2.01
C ILE A 234 11.72 10.90 -2.30
N PRO A 235 11.87 9.61 -2.70
CA PRO A 235 10.72 8.76 -2.98
C PRO A 235 9.81 8.56 -1.77
N ILE A 236 10.36 8.59 -0.55
CA ILE A 236 9.58 8.47 0.70
C ILE A 236 8.71 9.71 0.90
N VAL A 237 9.28 10.92 0.81
CA VAL A 237 8.53 12.17 0.97
C VAL A 237 7.47 12.32 -0.13
N LEU A 238 7.84 12.07 -1.39
CA LEU A 238 6.92 12.13 -2.54
C LEU A 238 5.81 11.07 -2.48
N SER A 239 6.01 9.97 -1.74
CA SER A 239 4.96 8.97 -1.56
C SER A 239 3.87 9.41 -0.59
N HIS A 240 4.08 10.45 0.23
CA HIS A 240 3.12 10.84 1.26
C HIS A 240 1.75 11.15 0.66
N ASN A 241 0.68 10.60 1.25
CA ASN A 241 -0.70 10.81 0.80
C ASN A 241 -1.61 11.18 1.98
N PRO A 242 -2.32 12.33 1.94
CA PRO A 242 -2.36 13.32 0.86
C PRO A 242 -0.99 14.01 0.65
N PRO A 243 -0.72 14.60 -0.53
CA PRO A 243 0.51 15.36 -0.77
C PRO A 243 0.76 16.40 0.32
N LEU A 244 2.03 16.60 0.70
CA LEU A 244 2.38 17.62 1.70
C LEU A 244 2.09 19.03 1.15
N SER A 245 1.71 19.94 2.06
CA SER A 245 1.42 21.33 1.70
C SER A 245 2.64 22.02 1.08
N ARG A 246 2.40 22.82 0.02
CA ARG A 246 3.46 23.65 -0.57
C ARG A 246 3.82 24.85 0.30
N SER A 247 2.90 25.32 1.15
CA SER A 247 3.06 26.55 1.95
C SER A 247 3.40 26.28 3.42
N GLU A 248 3.04 25.12 3.94
CA GLU A 248 3.09 24.82 5.37
C GLU A 248 4.03 23.66 5.70
N LYS A 249 4.49 23.61 6.94
CA LYS A 249 5.29 22.49 7.45
C LYS A 249 4.40 21.25 7.65
N PRO A 250 4.96 20.03 7.50
CA PRO A 250 4.20 18.81 7.74
C PRO A 250 3.77 18.72 9.21
N TYR A 251 2.58 18.17 9.46
CA TYR A 251 2.13 17.82 10.81
C TYR A 251 3.04 16.73 11.41
N GLU A 252 3.18 16.73 12.73
CA GLU A 252 4.02 15.77 13.47
C GLU A 252 3.66 14.30 13.15
N LYS A 253 2.36 14.00 13.01
CA LYS A 253 1.90 12.66 12.63
C LYS A 253 2.41 12.23 11.25
N SER A 254 2.40 13.13 10.28
CA SER A 254 2.93 12.87 8.94
C SER A 254 4.44 12.69 8.98
N LEU A 255 5.14 13.56 9.71
CA LEU A 255 6.59 13.50 9.84
C LEU A 255 7.06 12.21 10.52
N SER A 256 6.40 11.80 11.61
CA SER A 256 6.76 10.57 12.35
C SER A 256 6.58 9.30 11.50
N LEU A 257 5.56 9.26 10.62
CA LEU A 257 5.38 8.17 9.65
C LEU A 257 6.49 8.16 8.59
N LEU A 258 6.87 9.32 8.05
CA LEU A 258 7.95 9.39 7.05
C LEU A 258 9.31 9.01 7.64
N ILE A 259 9.58 9.41 8.88
CA ILE A 259 10.79 9.02 9.62
C ILE A 259 10.83 7.51 9.83
N GLU A 260 9.71 6.91 10.24
CA GLU A 260 9.58 5.46 10.37
C GLU A 260 9.90 4.75 9.06
N MET A 261 9.28 5.16 7.95
CA MET A 261 9.54 4.56 6.63
C MET A 261 11.01 4.66 6.24
N TYR A 262 11.62 5.84 6.40
CA TYR A 262 13.01 6.07 6.04
C TYR A 262 13.97 5.22 6.88
N ARG A 263 13.77 5.19 8.20
CA ARG A 263 14.58 4.38 9.10
C ARG A 263 14.47 2.89 8.78
N THR A 264 13.25 2.38 8.60
CA THR A 264 13.05 0.98 8.25
C THR A 264 13.65 0.64 6.90
N TYR A 265 13.54 1.53 5.91
CA TYR A 265 14.16 1.32 4.60
C TYR A 265 15.68 1.18 4.72
N LEU A 266 16.35 2.08 5.46
CA LEU A 266 17.80 1.99 5.63
C LEU A 266 18.24 0.71 6.36
N ASP A 267 17.46 0.23 7.33
CA ASP A 267 17.75 -1.04 8.03
C ASP A 267 17.62 -2.26 7.11
N THR A 268 16.88 -2.15 6.00
CA THR A 268 16.79 -3.23 4.99
C THR A 268 17.90 -3.19 3.95
N MET A 269 18.67 -2.11 3.89
CA MET A 269 19.78 -2.00 2.96
C MET A 269 20.94 -2.89 3.43
N PRO A 270 21.64 -3.56 2.51
CA PRO A 270 22.83 -4.32 2.87
C PRO A 270 23.88 -3.39 3.53
N PRO A 271 24.64 -3.88 4.53
CA PRO A 271 25.72 -3.11 5.11
C PRO A 271 26.74 -2.77 4.02
N ILE A 272 27.07 -1.48 3.93
CA ILE A 272 28.09 -0.93 3.02
C ILE A 272 29.48 -1.26 3.58
#